data_AF-A0A251Q764-F1
#
_entry.id   AF-A0A251Q764-F1
#
_cell.length_a   1.000
_cell.length_b   1.000
_cell.length_c   1.000
_cell.angle_alpha   90.00
_cell.angle_beta   90.00
_cell.angle_gamma   90.00
#
_symmetry.space_group_name_H-M   'P 1'
#
loop_
_entity.id
_entity.type
_entity.pdbx_description
1 polymer ?
#
loop_
_entity_poly.entity_id
_entity_poly.type
_entity_poly.pdbx_seq_one_letter_code
_entity_poly.pdbx_strand_id
1 'polypeptide(L)'
;MQIICHEIFKTGSITLENLIVSTILVYGTTGLFAESHGCNFQTTVITVIRCLSQAPRLPALDWDTIIRRCMGYEAQVAELFPTESSLEKGTLREECVKFSLAHANKFDQLPSFLDELSDLSRFRTLELKLQSCLLDHLVDLIKVFSGSRLEKVFDDVRSYFSSVTSYQSLGTDETSLLRISCWKGFYQCLDEASLDSLEYISQIEKGMEVLFLQGKQLQDYIPTLFSLMPAMQLPAIGGGGQLRTVEEWSEAVRCFRKARKSWLLDFLQVSQEDLQQRDGQLIGVLKKVQTKAKLVRIGSIPLTELGRLKAWILNTELNGMWDALVEVVAALQHADGSVKRQWLIDAVEISRVSSYPSMALQFLGLLSGSWSKYMPLLILGKHILWGGVAEFVVPSLFASTERIYNWAIHIARCEDVPPDTQPIDKIENSMAVFLLRVMHCTSVFFKDYLPLEKQLKLAFKISHLF
;
A
#
# COMPACT_ATOMS: atom_id res chain seq x y z
N MET A 1 -27.29 32.94 -3.21
CA MET A 1 -27.57 31.50 -3.40
C MET A 1 -27.69 30.73 -2.09
N GLN A 2 -26.82 30.93 -1.08
CA GLN A 2 -27.00 30.36 0.27
C GLN A 2 -28.37 30.70 0.90
N ILE A 3 -28.89 31.92 0.68
CA ILE A 3 -30.22 32.33 1.14
C ILE A 3 -31.34 31.57 0.40
N ILE A 4 -31.16 31.29 -0.89
CA ILE A 4 -32.12 30.50 -1.69
C ILE A 4 -32.11 29.05 -1.22
N CYS A 5 -30.94 28.47 -0.98
CA CYS A 5 -30.82 27.13 -0.40
C CYS A 5 -31.41 27.06 1.01
N HIS A 6 -31.21 28.09 1.83
CA HIS A 6 -31.79 28.15 3.17
C HIS A 6 -33.32 28.22 3.14
N GLU A 7 -33.91 28.94 2.16
CA GLU A 7 -35.37 28.95 2.01
C GLU A 7 -35.97 27.72 1.32
N ILE A 8 -35.20 27.00 0.50
CA ILE A 8 -35.58 25.67 -0.01
C ILE A 8 -35.82 24.70 1.16
N PHE A 9 -34.92 24.70 2.14
CA PHE A 9 -35.02 23.83 3.31
C PHE A 9 -36.20 24.20 4.23
N LYS A 10 -36.68 25.46 4.21
CA LYS A 10 -37.69 25.97 5.13
C LYS A 10 -39.11 25.95 4.58
N THR A 11 -39.31 26.18 3.28
CA THR A 11 -40.64 26.55 2.76
C THR A 11 -41.34 25.49 1.93
N GLY A 12 -40.66 24.44 1.44
CA GLY A 12 -41.30 23.40 0.61
C GLY A 12 -42.09 23.97 -0.58
N SER A 13 -41.70 25.14 -1.09
CA SER A 13 -42.51 25.95 -1.99
C SER A 13 -42.34 25.54 -3.45
N ILE A 14 -43.47 25.16 -4.05
CA ILE A 14 -43.76 24.79 -5.45
C ILE A 14 -43.23 25.80 -6.49
N THR A 15 -42.87 27.02 -6.09
CA THR A 15 -42.31 28.05 -6.98
C THR A 15 -40.88 27.78 -7.44
N LEU A 16 -40.11 26.97 -6.72
CA LEU A 16 -38.75 26.62 -7.13
C LEU A 16 -38.68 25.37 -8.02
N GLU A 17 -39.67 24.46 -7.92
CA GLU A 17 -39.87 23.39 -8.91
C GLU A 17 -39.87 23.99 -10.31
N ASN A 18 -40.64 25.05 -10.54
CA ASN A 18 -40.71 25.73 -11.84
C ASN A 18 -39.41 26.44 -12.25
N LEU A 19 -38.56 26.89 -11.31
CA LEU A 19 -37.27 27.52 -11.62
C LEU A 19 -36.18 26.47 -11.91
N ILE A 20 -36.18 25.35 -11.19
CA ILE A 20 -35.26 24.23 -11.40
C ILE A 20 -35.64 23.49 -12.68
N VAL A 21 -36.94 23.21 -12.87
CA VAL A 21 -37.50 22.69 -14.11
C VAL A 21 -37.23 23.67 -15.24
N SER A 22 -37.46 24.99 -15.10
CA SER A 22 -37.14 25.89 -16.22
C SER A 22 -35.63 25.98 -16.50
N THR A 23 -34.77 26.02 -15.48
CA THR A 23 -33.32 26.14 -15.70
C THR A 23 -32.72 24.84 -16.25
N ILE A 24 -33.18 23.67 -15.80
CA ILE A 24 -32.67 22.36 -16.25
C ILE A 24 -33.41 21.86 -17.51
N LEU A 25 -34.74 22.02 -17.61
CA LEU A 25 -35.50 21.63 -18.81
C LEU A 25 -35.40 22.64 -19.95
N VAL A 26 -35.45 23.96 -19.74
CA VAL A 26 -35.34 24.92 -20.87
C VAL A 26 -33.95 24.84 -21.49
N TYR A 27 -32.88 24.92 -20.69
CA TYR A 27 -31.52 24.86 -21.23
C TYR A 27 -31.06 23.43 -21.59
N GLY A 28 -31.61 22.39 -20.95
CA GLY A 28 -31.32 20.99 -21.30
C GLY A 28 -32.12 20.46 -22.50
N THR A 29 -33.18 21.14 -22.95
CA THR A 29 -33.96 20.74 -24.14
C THR A 29 -33.67 21.59 -25.38
N THR A 30 -33.32 22.87 -25.21
CA THR A 30 -32.96 23.73 -26.34
C THR A 30 -31.46 23.95 -26.34
N GLY A 31 -30.72 23.17 -27.13
CA GLY A 31 -29.27 23.37 -27.40
C GLY A 31 -28.95 24.67 -28.16
N LEU A 32 -29.74 25.72 -27.95
CA LEU A 32 -29.85 26.91 -28.77
C LEU A 32 -29.46 28.18 -27.99
N PHE A 33 -28.48 28.13 -27.08
CA PHE A 33 -27.89 29.35 -26.47
C PHE A 33 -26.44 29.12 -26.00
N ALA A 34 -25.68 28.26 -26.69
CA ALA A 34 -24.32 27.88 -26.27
C ALA A 34 -23.21 28.91 -26.62
N GLU A 35 -23.51 29.99 -27.34
CA GLU A 35 -22.45 30.80 -27.97
C GLU A 35 -21.79 31.89 -27.09
N SER A 36 -22.23 32.15 -25.84
CA SER A 36 -21.53 33.14 -24.99
C SER A 36 -21.51 32.90 -23.47
N HIS A 37 -22.16 31.85 -22.94
CA HIS A 37 -22.36 31.67 -21.48
C HIS A 37 -22.10 30.25 -20.93
N GLY A 38 -21.51 29.34 -21.71
CA GLY A 38 -21.38 27.91 -21.37
C GLY A 38 -20.74 27.60 -20.02
N CYS A 39 -19.63 28.26 -19.66
CA CYS A 39 -18.90 28.01 -18.41
C CYS A 39 -19.68 28.42 -17.14
N ASN A 40 -20.44 29.53 -17.20
CA ASN A 40 -21.28 29.99 -16.09
C ASN A 40 -22.49 29.06 -15.85
N PHE A 41 -23.03 28.46 -16.91
CA PHE A 41 -24.17 27.56 -16.81
C PHE A 41 -23.79 26.21 -16.19
N GLN A 42 -22.69 25.59 -16.63
CA GLN A 42 -22.22 24.32 -16.05
C GLN A 42 -21.98 24.45 -14.54
N THR A 43 -21.33 25.53 -14.10
CA THR A 43 -21.11 25.83 -12.67
C THR A 43 -22.43 25.98 -11.90
N THR A 44 -23.44 26.59 -12.52
CA THR A 44 -24.78 26.75 -11.93
C THR A 44 -25.47 25.39 -11.79
N VAL A 45 -25.47 24.55 -12.83
CA VAL A 45 -26.08 23.21 -12.79
C VAL A 45 -25.38 22.33 -11.76
N ILE A 46 -24.04 22.31 -11.71
CA ILE A 46 -23.25 21.62 -10.69
C ILE A 46 -23.72 22.02 -9.28
N THR A 47 -23.85 23.32 -9.03
CA THR A 47 -24.28 23.83 -7.73
C THR A 47 -25.70 23.41 -7.38
N VAL A 48 -26.63 23.47 -8.35
CA VAL A 48 -28.03 23.05 -8.16
C VAL A 48 -28.11 21.56 -7.86
N ILE A 49 -27.44 20.71 -8.63
CA ILE A 49 -27.42 19.26 -8.40
C ILE A 49 -26.85 18.96 -7.01
N ARG A 50 -25.72 19.58 -6.63
CA ARG A 50 -25.12 19.41 -5.30
C ARG A 50 -26.07 19.79 -4.17
N CYS A 51 -26.83 20.89 -4.32
CA CYS A 51 -27.84 21.29 -3.34
C CYS A 51 -29.01 20.30 -3.28
N LEU A 52 -29.46 19.79 -4.42
CA LEU A 52 -30.54 18.81 -4.49
C LEU A 52 -30.12 17.45 -3.91
N SER A 53 -28.85 17.04 -4.06
CA SER A 53 -28.31 15.83 -3.43
C SER A 53 -28.44 15.86 -1.90
N GLN A 54 -28.40 17.06 -1.30
CA GLN A 54 -28.56 17.24 0.15
C GLN A 54 -30.01 17.47 0.58
N ALA A 55 -30.93 17.64 -0.37
CA ALA A 55 -32.33 17.95 -0.05
C ALA A 55 -33.02 16.72 0.58
N PRO A 56 -33.81 16.88 1.65
CA PRO A 56 -34.49 15.75 2.28
C PRO A 56 -35.62 15.20 1.40
N ARG A 57 -36.24 16.06 0.58
CA ARG A 57 -37.33 15.72 -0.34
C ARG A 57 -37.06 16.33 -1.70
N LEU A 58 -37.48 15.62 -2.74
CA LEU A 58 -37.37 16.06 -4.12
C LEU A 58 -38.76 16.07 -4.78
N PRO A 59 -38.95 16.92 -5.79
CA PRO A 59 -40.15 16.90 -6.60
C PRO A 59 -40.30 15.59 -7.38
N ALA A 60 -41.55 15.22 -7.70
CA ALA A 60 -41.88 14.01 -8.44
C ALA A 60 -41.64 14.22 -9.94
N LEU A 61 -40.37 14.13 -10.34
CA LEU A 61 -39.92 14.28 -11.71
C LEU A 61 -39.29 12.98 -12.22
N ASP A 62 -39.18 12.85 -13.53
CA ASP A 62 -38.35 11.82 -14.17
C ASP A 62 -36.87 12.19 -14.01
N TRP A 63 -36.33 11.88 -12.83
CA TRP A 63 -34.96 12.18 -12.47
C TRP A 63 -33.96 11.41 -13.31
N ASP A 64 -34.30 10.22 -13.82
CA ASP A 64 -33.43 9.46 -14.71
C ASP A 64 -33.19 10.24 -16.01
N THR A 65 -34.26 10.69 -16.68
CA THR A 65 -34.14 11.49 -17.91
C THR A 65 -33.36 12.79 -17.66
N ILE A 66 -33.62 13.48 -16.54
CA ILE A 66 -32.93 14.73 -16.20
C ILE A 66 -31.43 14.47 -16.01
N ILE A 67 -31.07 13.48 -15.21
CA ILE A 67 -29.68 13.16 -14.89
C ILE A 67 -28.92 12.71 -16.14
N ARG A 68 -29.51 11.84 -16.98
CA ARG A 68 -28.90 11.42 -18.25
C ARG A 68 -28.64 12.60 -19.18
N ARG A 69 -29.55 13.58 -19.24
CA ARG A 69 -29.33 14.82 -20.00
C ARG A 69 -28.19 15.67 -19.43
N CYS A 70 -28.13 15.85 -18.11
CA CYS A 70 -27.03 16.55 -17.46
C CYS A 70 -25.68 15.89 -17.76
N MET A 71 -25.62 14.55 -17.73
CA MET A 71 -24.41 13.81 -18.13
C MET A 71 -24.10 13.95 -19.62
N GLY A 72 -25.10 13.97 -20.50
CA GLY A 72 -24.92 14.19 -21.94
C GLY A 72 -24.40 15.60 -22.26
N TYR A 73 -24.90 16.60 -21.54
CA TYR A 73 -24.54 18.00 -21.73
C TYR A 73 -23.05 18.27 -21.48
N GLU A 74 -22.47 17.74 -20.40
CA GLU A 74 -21.04 17.93 -20.13
C GLU A 74 -20.14 17.34 -21.23
N ALA A 75 -20.53 16.21 -21.83
CA ALA A 75 -19.79 15.66 -22.97
C ALA A 75 -19.85 16.58 -24.20
N GLN A 76 -21.02 17.15 -24.49
CA GLN A 76 -21.21 18.06 -25.62
C GLN A 76 -20.45 19.38 -25.43
N VAL A 77 -20.47 19.95 -24.22
CA VAL A 77 -19.72 21.18 -23.90
C VAL A 77 -18.20 20.93 -23.99
N ALA A 78 -17.73 19.79 -23.52
CA ALA A 78 -16.31 19.43 -23.59
C ALA A 78 -15.79 19.19 -25.02
N GLU A 79 -16.67 18.84 -25.98
CA GLU A 79 -16.34 18.76 -27.40
C GLU A 79 -16.27 20.15 -28.07
N LEU A 80 -17.11 21.10 -27.62
CA LEU A 80 -17.18 22.45 -28.18
C LEU A 80 -16.08 23.38 -27.65
N PHE A 81 -15.60 23.18 -26.42
CA PHE A 81 -14.58 24.02 -25.77
C PHE A 81 -13.43 23.17 -25.19
N PRO A 82 -12.46 22.75 -26.02
CA PRO A 82 -11.37 21.85 -25.60
C PRO A 82 -10.27 22.50 -24.75
N THR A 83 -10.38 23.80 -24.41
CA THR A 83 -9.25 24.61 -23.89
C THR A 83 -9.18 24.73 -22.37
N GLU A 84 -10.18 24.26 -21.61
CA GLU A 84 -10.08 24.24 -20.15
C GLU A 84 -9.31 22.99 -19.69
N SER A 85 -8.35 23.20 -18.78
CA SER A 85 -7.46 22.16 -18.27
C SER A 85 -8.24 20.89 -17.89
N SER A 86 -7.68 19.72 -18.20
CA SER A 86 -8.24 18.38 -17.93
C SER A 86 -8.65 18.13 -16.46
N LEU A 87 -8.33 19.05 -15.55
CA LEU A 87 -8.68 18.99 -14.14
C LEU A 87 -10.16 19.30 -13.84
N GLU A 88 -10.91 20.01 -14.70
CA GLU A 88 -12.32 20.37 -14.42
C GLU A 88 -13.37 19.54 -15.22
N LYS A 89 -12.94 18.84 -16.27
CA LYS A 89 -13.79 17.93 -17.05
C LYS A 89 -14.29 16.77 -16.18
N GLY A 90 -15.61 16.52 -16.11
CA GLY A 90 -16.23 15.41 -15.38
C GLY A 90 -16.91 15.80 -14.07
N THR A 91 -16.82 17.07 -13.65
CA THR A 91 -17.36 17.54 -12.36
C THR A 91 -18.89 17.46 -12.32
N LEU A 92 -19.59 17.74 -13.42
CA LEU A 92 -21.06 17.67 -13.45
C LEU A 92 -21.55 16.22 -13.39
N ARG A 93 -20.92 15.32 -14.15
CA ARG A 93 -21.21 13.88 -14.15
C ARG A 93 -20.97 13.23 -12.80
N GLU A 94 -19.91 13.62 -12.09
CA GLU A 94 -19.68 13.18 -10.72
C GLU A 94 -20.82 13.60 -9.78
N GLU A 95 -21.24 14.87 -9.83
CA GLU A 95 -22.35 15.35 -9.01
C GLU A 95 -23.67 14.66 -9.37
N CYS A 96 -23.89 14.32 -10.66
CA CYS A 96 -25.03 13.54 -11.10
C CYS A 96 -25.05 12.12 -10.50
N VAL A 97 -23.88 11.46 -10.41
CA VAL A 97 -23.76 10.15 -9.76
C VAL A 97 -24.02 10.28 -8.26
N LYS A 98 -23.42 11.26 -7.58
CA LYS A 98 -23.65 11.51 -6.14
C LYS A 98 -25.11 11.82 -5.83
N PHE A 99 -25.77 12.60 -6.69
CA PHE A 99 -27.21 12.84 -6.60
C PHE A 99 -28.00 11.54 -6.71
N SER A 100 -27.68 10.73 -7.72
CA SER A 100 -28.37 9.47 -7.97
C SER A 100 -28.23 8.54 -6.76
N LEU A 101 -27.02 8.40 -6.21
CA LEU A 101 -26.76 7.62 -4.99
C LEU A 101 -27.56 8.12 -3.78
N ALA A 102 -27.61 9.43 -3.55
CA ALA A 102 -28.30 10.03 -2.40
C ALA A 102 -29.83 9.80 -2.43
N HIS A 103 -30.42 9.64 -3.61
CA HIS A 103 -31.87 9.56 -3.80
C HIS A 103 -32.38 8.25 -4.39
N ALA A 104 -31.50 7.29 -4.66
CA ALA A 104 -31.88 6.03 -5.30
C ALA A 104 -32.90 5.21 -4.50
N ASN A 105 -32.89 5.31 -3.17
CA ASN A 105 -33.89 4.64 -2.31
C ASN A 105 -35.27 5.31 -2.32
N LYS A 106 -35.42 6.47 -2.98
CA LYS A 106 -36.68 7.23 -3.08
C LYS A 106 -37.29 7.18 -4.48
N PHE A 107 -36.49 6.90 -5.51
CA PHE A 107 -36.92 6.92 -6.91
C PHE A 107 -36.41 5.68 -7.64
N ASP A 108 -37.31 4.76 -7.97
CA ASP A 108 -37.00 3.42 -8.53
C ASP A 108 -36.20 3.45 -9.85
N GLN A 109 -36.22 4.58 -10.57
CA GLN A 109 -35.50 4.75 -11.83
C GLN A 109 -33.98 4.94 -11.61
N LEU A 110 -33.57 5.58 -10.50
CA LEU A 110 -32.18 5.91 -10.21
C LEU A 110 -31.30 4.68 -9.90
N PRO A 111 -31.77 3.65 -9.14
CA PRO A 111 -31.04 2.40 -9.02
C PRO A 111 -30.74 1.73 -10.37
N SER A 112 -31.68 1.79 -11.32
CA SER A 112 -31.50 1.17 -12.65
C SER A 112 -30.43 1.89 -13.47
N PHE A 113 -30.38 3.23 -13.36
CA PHE A 113 -29.31 4.04 -13.93
C PHE A 113 -27.94 3.74 -13.32
N LEU A 114 -27.87 3.61 -11.99
CA LEU A 114 -26.62 3.25 -11.31
C LEU A 114 -26.16 1.83 -11.69
N ASP A 115 -27.09 0.89 -11.86
CA ASP A 115 -26.80 -0.49 -12.28
C ASP A 115 -26.19 -0.51 -13.70
N GLU A 116 -26.74 0.28 -14.63
CA GLU A 116 -26.17 0.46 -15.96
C GLU A 116 -24.75 1.05 -15.92
N LEU A 117 -24.50 2.07 -15.10
CA LEU A 117 -23.16 2.66 -14.96
C LEU A 117 -22.14 1.70 -14.32
N SER A 118 -22.60 0.82 -13.44
CA SER A 118 -21.77 -0.13 -12.70
C SER A 118 -21.49 -1.41 -13.49
N ASP A 119 -22.27 -1.70 -14.54
CA ASP A 119 -22.02 -2.84 -15.42
C ASP A 119 -20.62 -2.76 -16.03
N LEU A 120 -19.86 -3.86 -15.96
CA LEU A 120 -18.46 -3.90 -16.39
C LEU A 120 -18.21 -3.32 -17.79
N SER A 121 -19.11 -3.61 -18.74
CA SER A 121 -18.97 -3.15 -20.12
C SER A 121 -19.09 -1.63 -20.21
N ARG A 122 -20.05 -1.06 -19.49
CA ARG A 122 -20.27 0.38 -19.43
C ARG A 122 -19.17 1.06 -18.64
N PHE A 123 -18.84 0.55 -17.45
CA PHE A 123 -17.81 1.05 -16.55
C PHE A 123 -16.48 1.26 -17.30
N ARG A 124 -16.04 0.28 -18.10
CA ARG A 124 -14.82 0.37 -18.92
C ARG A 124 -14.80 1.54 -19.91
N THR A 125 -15.96 2.00 -20.35
CA THR A 125 -16.09 3.11 -21.31
C THR A 125 -16.20 4.48 -20.66
N LEU A 126 -16.36 4.53 -19.33
CA LEU A 126 -16.46 5.78 -18.59
C LEU A 126 -15.11 6.49 -18.51
N GLU A 127 -15.15 7.82 -18.33
CA GLU A 127 -13.95 8.60 -18.04
C GLU A 127 -13.35 8.25 -16.68
N LEU A 128 -12.02 8.35 -16.55
CA LEU A 128 -11.27 7.93 -15.36
C LEU A 128 -11.83 8.50 -14.05
N LYS A 129 -12.24 9.78 -14.07
CA LYS A 129 -12.83 10.45 -12.91
C LYS A 129 -14.15 9.82 -12.47
N LEU A 130 -15.00 9.46 -13.43
CA LEU A 130 -16.28 8.85 -13.15
C LEU A 130 -16.12 7.40 -12.67
N GLN A 131 -15.17 6.66 -13.26
CA GLN A 131 -14.77 5.34 -12.75
C GLN A 131 -14.27 5.45 -11.29
N SER A 132 -13.39 6.41 -11.01
CA SER A 132 -12.88 6.69 -9.66
C SER A 132 -14.02 7.04 -8.70
N CYS A 133 -14.95 7.92 -9.11
CA CYS A 133 -16.11 8.32 -8.33
C CYS A 133 -16.99 7.12 -7.94
N LEU A 134 -17.31 6.23 -8.88
CA LEU A 134 -18.09 5.02 -8.58
C LEU A 134 -17.36 4.10 -7.59
N LEU A 135 -16.04 3.94 -7.74
CA LEU A 135 -15.22 3.14 -6.84
C LEU A 135 -15.11 3.75 -5.43
N ASP A 136 -14.95 5.08 -5.33
CA ASP A 136 -14.90 5.79 -4.05
C ASP A 136 -16.24 5.70 -3.30
N HIS A 137 -17.36 5.58 -4.02
CA HIS A 137 -18.71 5.51 -3.50
C HIS A 137 -19.31 4.08 -3.48
N LEU A 138 -18.46 3.04 -3.47
CA LEU A 138 -18.93 1.63 -3.35
C LEU A 138 -19.85 1.41 -2.13
N VAL A 139 -19.60 2.10 -1.01
CA VAL A 139 -20.43 2.01 0.19
C VAL A 139 -21.85 2.51 -0.04
N ASP A 140 -22.04 3.51 -0.90
CA ASP A 140 -23.34 4.07 -1.21
C ASP A 140 -24.11 3.14 -2.16
N LEU A 141 -23.41 2.45 -3.07
CA LEU A 141 -24.00 1.41 -3.91
C LEU A 141 -24.54 0.24 -3.07
N ILE A 142 -23.81 -0.16 -2.01
CA ILE A 142 -24.25 -1.17 -1.03
C ILE A 142 -25.59 -0.80 -0.38
N LYS A 143 -25.84 0.47 -0.14
CA LYS A 143 -27.08 0.96 0.49
C LYS A 143 -28.29 0.98 -0.46
N VAL A 144 -28.04 0.83 -1.76
CA VAL A 144 -29.03 1.01 -2.83
C VAL A 144 -29.35 -0.30 -3.53
N PHE A 145 -28.36 -1.15 -3.77
CA PHE A 145 -28.52 -2.36 -4.54
C PHE A 145 -28.99 -3.56 -3.71
N SER A 146 -29.72 -4.46 -4.37
CA SER A 146 -30.03 -5.78 -3.83
C SER A 146 -28.77 -6.66 -3.77
N GLY A 147 -28.79 -7.71 -2.95
CA GLY A 147 -27.64 -8.60 -2.78
C GLY A 147 -27.07 -9.18 -4.08
N SER A 148 -27.92 -9.67 -4.96
CA SER A 148 -27.52 -10.20 -6.27
C SER A 148 -26.83 -9.17 -7.17
N ARG A 149 -27.26 -7.90 -7.10
CA ARG A 149 -26.61 -6.80 -7.85
C ARG A 149 -25.26 -6.46 -7.24
N LEU A 150 -25.15 -6.47 -5.92
CA LEU A 150 -23.87 -6.23 -5.24
C LEU A 150 -22.84 -7.31 -5.52
N GLU A 151 -23.24 -8.58 -5.50
CA GLU A 151 -22.38 -9.69 -5.92
C GLU A 151 -21.83 -9.47 -7.32
N LYS A 152 -22.71 -9.14 -8.28
CA LYS A 152 -22.30 -8.81 -9.64
C LYS A 152 -21.31 -7.63 -9.68
N VAL A 153 -21.57 -6.55 -8.96
CA VAL A 153 -20.68 -5.38 -8.93
C VAL A 153 -19.29 -5.75 -8.38
N PHE A 154 -19.22 -6.52 -7.29
CA PHE A 154 -17.94 -6.98 -6.75
C PHE A 154 -17.21 -7.93 -7.70
N ASP A 155 -17.94 -8.81 -8.41
CA ASP A 155 -17.39 -9.68 -9.45
C ASP A 155 -16.83 -8.87 -10.61
N ASP A 156 -17.58 -7.88 -11.08
CA ASP A 156 -17.20 -7.00 -12.18
C ASP A 156 -15.97 -6.16 -11.82
N VAL A 157 -15.90 -5.60 -10.60
CA VAL A 157 -14.72 -4.88 -10.09
C VAL A 157 -13.49 -5.79 -10.06
N ARG A 158 -13.62 -7.03 -9.56
CA ARG A 158 -12.52 -8.00 -9.56
C ARG A 158 -12.07 -8.38 -10.96
N SER A 159 -13.02 -8.62 -11.87
CA SER A 159 -12.75 -8.94 -13.26
C SER A 159 -12.08 -7.75 -13.97
N TYR A 160 -12.48 -6.52 -13.67
CA TYR A 160 -11.90 -5.30 -14.23
C TYR A 160 -10.42 -5.24 -13.91
N PHE A 161 -10.05 -5.26 -12.62
CA PHE A 161 -8.66 -5.13 -12.21
C PHE A 161 -7.80 -6.32 -12.68
N SER A 162 -8.36 -7.53 -12.70
CA SER A 162 -7.69 -8.72 -13.29
C SER A 162 -7.40 -8.61 -14.79
N SER A 163 -8.30 -8.00 -15.55
CA SER A 163 -8.12 -7.82 -17.00
C SER A 163 -7.21 -6.66 -17.38
N VAL A 164 -7.25 -5.56 -16.63
CA VAL A 164 -6.49 -4.34 -16.97
C VAL A 164 -4.98 -4.59 -16.90
N THR A 165 -4.53 -5.51 -16.04
CA THR A 165 -3.12 -5.85 -15.88
C THR A 165 -2.60 -6.89 -16.88
N SER A 166 -3.46 -7.66 -17.54
CA SER A 166 -3.02 -8.71 -18.48
C SER A 166 -2.70 -8.18 -19.88
N TYR A 167 -3.23 -7.01 -20.25
CA TYR A 167 -3.11 -6.45 -21.61
C TYR A 167 -2.12 -5.28 -21.72
N GLN A 168 -1.75 -4.65 -20.60
CA GLN A 168 -0.78 -3.54 -20.58
C GLN A 168 0.41 -3.92 -19.69
N SER A 169 1.54 -4.20 -20.32
CA SER A 169 2.83 -4.18 -19.65
C SER A 169 3.04 -2.77 -19.08
N LEU A 170 3.32 -2.69 -17.78
CA LEU A 170 3.36 -1.49 -16.92
C LEU A 170 1.97 -0.87 -16.65
N GLY A 171 1.48 -1.07 -15.43
CA GLY A 171 0.35 -0.30 -14.89
C GLY A 171 0.62 1.20 -14.95
N THR A 172 -0.25 1.93 -15.64
CA THR A 172 -0.17 3.38 -15.82
C THR A 172 -0.57 4.11 -14.53
N ASP A 173 -0.20 5.40 -14.42
CA ASP A 173 -0.62 6.30 -13.35
C ASP A 173 -2.16 6.35 -13.18
N GLU A 174 -2.90 6.08 -14.26
CA GLU A 174 -4.36 5.99 -14.28
C GLU A 174 -4.87 4.74 -13.55
N THR A 175 -4.26 3.58 -13.79
CA THR A 175 -4.63 2.35 -13.07
C THR A 175 -4.39 2.45 -11.57
N SER A 176 -3.34 3.17 -11.15
CA SER A 176 -3.07 3.40 -9.72
C SER A 176 -4.14 4.28 -9.07
N LEU A 177 -4.64 5.32 -9.76
CA LEU A 177 -5.77 6.12 -9.26
C LEU A 177 -7.01 5.27 -9.00
N LEU A 178 -7.37 4.42 -9.96
CA LEU A 178 -8.54 3.55 -9.81
C LEU A 178 -8.38 2.57 -8.66
N ARG A 179 -7.17 2.00 -8.47
CA ARG A 179 -6.89 1.14 -7.32
C ARG A 179 -6.98 1.91 -6.00
N ILE A 180 -6.47 3.14 -5.93
CA ILE A 180 -6.59 4.01 -4.76
C ILE A 180 -8.07 4.26 -4.43
N SER A 181 -8.89 4.63 -5.42
CA SER A 181 -10.33 4.85 -5.20
C SER A 181 -11.05 3.57 -4.78
N CYS A 182 -10.70 2.42 -5.37
CA CYS A 182 -11.25 1.14 -4.96
C CYS A 182 -10.90 0.78 -3.51
N TRP A 183 -9.64 1.00 -3.09
CA TRP A 183 -9.24 0.85 -1.68
C TRP A 183 -10.04 1.77 -0.75
N LYS A 184 -10.22 3.04 -1.13
CA LYS A 184 -11.04 4.00 -0.34
C LYS A 184 -12.49 3.54 -0.24
N GLY A 185 -13.07 3.05 -1.33
CA GLY A 185 -14.40 2.44 -1.34
C GLY A 185 -14.50 1.24 -0.40
N PHE A 186 -13.62 0.25 -0.53
CA PHE A 186 -13.59 -0.91 0.36
C PHE A 186 -13.39 -0.53 1.83
N TYR A 187 -12.54 0.46 2.12
CA TYR A 187 -12.34 0.96 3.47
C TYR A 187 -13.64 1.47 4.11
N GLN A 188 -14.46 2.18 3.32
CA GLN A 188 -15.76 2.70 3.77
C GLN A 188 -16.77 1.57 3.92
N CYS A 189 -16.81 0.62 2.99
CA CYS A 189 -17.66 -0.56 3.11
C CYS A 189 -17.38 -1.33 4.41
N LEU A 190 -16.11 -1.51 4.79
CA LEU A 190 -15.74 -2.19 6.04
C LEU A 190 -16.21 -1.47 7.33
N ASP A 191 -16.59 -0.19 7.30
CA ASP A 191 -17.20 0.52 8.44
C ASP A 191 -18.72 0.40 8.48
N GLU A 192 -19.34 -0.03 7.38
CA GLU A 192 -20.79 0.06 7.23
C GLU A 192 -21.49 -1.08 7.98
N ALA A 193 -22.22 -0.74 9.04
CA ALA A 193 -22.93 -1.69 9.89
C ALA A 193 -23.99 -2.51 9.12
N SER A 194 -24.49 -2.03 7.98
CA SER A 194 -25.43 -2.79 7.15
C SER A 194 -24.81 -4.03 6.49
N LEU A 195 -23.47 -4.17 6.53
CA LEU A 195 -22.73 -5.30 6.00
C LEU A 195 -22.45 -6.41 7.02
N ASP A 196 -23.18 -6.44 8.15
CA ASP A 196 -23.06 -7.49 9.18
C ASP A 196 -23.21 -8.94 8.64
N SER A 197 -23.61 -9.13 7.38
CA SER A 197 -23.51 -10.43 6.71
C SER A 197 -22.05 -10.81 6.41
N LEU A 198 -21.66 -12.00 6.86
CA LEU A 198 -20.32 -12.55 6.64
C LEU A 198 -19.97 -12.72 5.14
N GLU A 199 -20.98 -12.82 4.28
CA GLU A 199 -20.86 -13.04 2.85
C GLU A 199 -20.35 -11.80 2.10
N TYR A 200 -20.92 -10.62 2.34
CA TYR A 200 -20.44 -9.38 1.71
C TYR A 200 -19.04 -8.99 2.18
N ILE A 201 -18.72 -9.18 3.46
CA ILE A 201 -17.36 -8.95 3.96
C ILE A 201 -16.37 -9.86 3.22
N SER A 202 -16.74 -11.12 2.96
CA SER A 202 -15.91 -12.03 2.18
C SER A 202 -15.70 -11.57 0.73
N GLN A 203 -16.71 -10.97 0.09
CA GLN A 203 -16.55 -10.43 -1.27
C GLN A 203 -15.60 -9.23 -1.31
N ILE A 204 -15.69 -8.33 -0.32
CA ILE A 204 -14.75 -7.20 -0.18
C ILE A 204 -13.33 -7.72 0.03
N GLU A 205 -13.14 -8.68 0.94
CA GLU A 205 -11.85 -9.32 1.21
C GLU A 205 -11.24 -9.96 -0.05
N LYS A 206 -12.05 -10.67 -0.86
CA LYS A 206 -11.60 -11.19 -2.17
C LYS A 206 -11.23 -10.07 -3.14
N GLY A 207 -11.94 -8.95 -3.12
CA GLY A 207 -11.59 -7.75 -3.89
C GLY A 207 -10.25 -7.16 -3.46
N MET A 208 -10.02 -7.04 -2.16
CA MET A 208 -8.75 -6.58 -1.58
C MET A 208 -7.58 -7.49 -1.97
N GLU A 209 -7.78 -8.80 -1.99
CA GLU A 209 -6.79 -9.78 -2.44
C GLU A 209 -6.37 -9.55 -3.90
N VAL A 210 -7.34 -9.38 -4.81
CA VAL A 210 -7.09 -9.09 -6.23
C VAL A 210 -6.27 -7.80 -6.38
N LEU A 211 -6.67 -6.73 -5.69
CA LEU A 211 -5.95 -5.45 -5.70
C LEU A 211 -4.53 -5.59 -5.15
N PHE A 212 -4.34 -6.34 -4.07
CA PHE A 212 -3.03 -6.54 -3.45
C PHE A 212 -2.05 -7.29 -4.35
N LEU A 213 -2.53 -8.36 -4.98
CA LEU A 213 -1.72 -9.15 -5.91
C LEU A 213 -1.28 -8.31 -7.11
N GLN A 214 -2.16 -7.43 -7.59
CA GLN A 214 -1.93 -6.58 -8.77
C GLN A 214 -1.24 -5.24 -8.49
N GLY A 215 -1.27 -4.75 -7.25
CA GLY A 215 -0.67 -3.48 -6.87
C GLY A 215 0.83 -3.45 -7.19
N LYS A 216 1.36 -2.30 -7.62
CA LYS A 216 2.78 -2.18 -7.93
C LYS A 216 3.62 -2.30 -6.66
N GLN A 217 4.64 -3.16 -6.67
CA GLN A 217 5.62 -3.21 -5.60
C GLN A 217 6.50 -1.96 -5.63
N LEU A 218 6.89 -1.47 -4.46
CA LEU A 218 7.79 -0.31 -4.30
C LEU A 218 9.21 -0.57 -4.85
N GLN A 219 9.48 -1.79 -5.32
CA GLN A 219 10.79 -2.34 -5.64
C GLN A 219 11.49 -1.66 -6.83
N ASP A 220 10.73 -1.07 -7.76
CA ASP A 220 11.32 -0.41 -8.95
C ASP A 220 11.92 0.98 -8.66
N TYR A 221 11.73 1.53 -7.46
CA TYR A 221 12.21 2.88 -7.10
C TYR A 221 12.71 2.94 -5.64
N ILE A 222 13.86 2.32 -5.38
CA ILE A 222 14.59 2.36 -4.10
C ILE A 222 15.12 3.79 -3.78
N PRO A 223 15.26 4.21 -2.50
CA PRO A 223 14.75 3.63 -1.25
C PRO A 223 14.04 4.61 -0.29
N THR A 224 13.25 3.97 0.56
CA THR A 224 12.71 4.34 1.87
C THR A 224 13.73 4.79 2.94
N LEU A 225 14.77 5.55 2.57
CA LEU A 225 15.54 6.36 3.55
C LEU A 225 14.66 7.39 4.27
N PHE A 226 13.47 7.67 3.73
CA PHE A 226 12.50 8.63 4.25
C PHE A 226 11.87 8.28 5.60
N SER A 227 11.84 7.01 6.04
CA SER A 227 11.21 6.64 7.33
C SER A 227 12.18 6.62 8.53
N LEU A 228 13.49 6.67 8.29
CA LEU A 228 14.51 6.62 9.35
C LEU A 228 15.21 7.97 9.59
N MET A 229 14.94 9.00 8.78
CA MET A 229 15.50 10.34 8.97
C MET A 229 14.46 11.30 9.58
N PRO A 230 14.79 12.04 10.66
CA PRO A 230 13.95 13.14 11.11
C PRO A 230 13.97 14.25 10.06
N ALA A 231 12.79 14.59 9.53
CA ALA A 231 12.45 15.87 8.90
C ALA A 231 13.61 16.60 8.17
N MET A 232 14.12 16.03 7.08
CA MET A 232 14.73 16.85 6.03
C MET A 232 13.73 16.99 4.88
N GLN A 233 13.10 18.16 4.81
CA GLN A 233 12.38 18.59 3.61
C GLN A 233 13.41 18.73 2.48
N LEU A 234 13.50 17.75 1.59
CA LEU A 234 14.21 17.88 0.32
C LEU A 234 13.18 18.02 -0.81
N PRO A 235 13.39 18.90 -1.82
CA PRO A 235 12.39 19.18 -2.83
C PRO A 235 12.04 17.92 -3.63
N ALA A 236 10.77 17.80 -3.97
CA ALA A 236 10.23 16.74 -4.81
C ALA A 236 10.97 16.67 -6.16
N ILE A 237 11.90 15.72 -6.29
CA ILE A 237 12.55 15.34 -7.58
C ILE A 237 12.11 13.92 -8.00
N GLY A 238 11.08 13.35 -7.36
CA GLY A 238 10.45 12.10 -7.76
C GLY A 238 9.20 12.37 -8.61
N GLY A 239 9.17 11.85 -9.84
CA GLY A 239 8.02 11.97 -10.75
C GLY A 239 6.70 11.45 -10.14
N GLY A 240 5.56 11.95 -10.66
CA GLY A 240 4.22 11.75 -10.10
C GLY A 240 3.81 10.30 -9.77
N GLY A 241 4.35 9.30 -10.47
CA GLY A 241 4.08 7.89 -10.20
C GLY A 241 4.61 7.35 -8.86
N GLN A 242 5.66 7.95 -8.28
CA GLN A 242 6.18 7.54 -6.96
C GLN A 242 5.23 7.94 -5.83
N LEU A 243 4.63 9.13 -5.92
CA LEU A 243 3.70 9.64 -4.91
C LEU A 243 2.42 8.78 -4.84
N ARG A 244 1.89 8.36 -6.00
CA ARG A 244 0.68 7.53 -6.10
C ARG A 244 0.88 6.12 -5.57
N THR A 245 2.05 5.52 -5.81
CA THR A 245 2.37 4.20 -5.28
C THR A 245 2.37 4.23 -3.74
N VAL A 246 2.94 5.27 -3.13
CA VAL A 246 2.93 5.46 -1.67
C VAL A 246 1.51 5.63 -1.14
N GLU A 247 0.68 6.43 -1.82
CA GLU A 247 -0.73 6.62 -1.45
C GLU A 247 -1.50 5.29 -1.53
N GLU A 248 -1.39 4.55 -2.63
CA GLU A 248 -2.04 3.24 -2.83
C GLU A 248 -1.70 2.26 -1.70
N TRP A 249 -0.42 2.14 -1.36
CA TRP A 249 0.03 1.30 -0.25
C TRP A 249 -0.51 1.76 1.11
N SER A 250 -0.64 3.07 1.32
CA SER A 250 -1.20 3.62 2.56
C SER A 250 -2.68 3.28 2.72
N GLU A 251 -3.46 3.35 1.64
CA GLU A 251 -4.89 3.00 1.64
C GLU A 251 -5.12 1.48 1.77
N ALA A 252 -4.26 0.66 1.14
CA ALA A 252 -4.29 -0.78 1.34
C ALA A 252 -4.08 -1.16 2.83
N VAL A 253 -3.07 -0.58 3.48
CA VAL A 253 -2.81 -0.82 4.92
C VAL A 253 -3.99 -0.36 5.80
N ARG A 254 -4.65 0.74 5.44
CA ARG A 254 -5.87 1.20 6.13
C ARG A 254 -6.99 0.17 6.05
N CYS A 255 -7.19 -0.46 4.88
CA CYS A 255 -8.16 -1.54 4.70
C CYS A 255 -7.79 -2.79 5.49
N PHE A 256 -6.53 -3.24 5.40
CA PHE A 256 -6.07 -4.41 6.14
C PHE A 256 -6.22 -4.27 7.65
N ARG A 257 -6.06 -3.06 8.20
CA ARG A 257 -6.30 -2.79 9.63
C ARG A 257 -7.76 -3.08 10.06
N LYS A 258 -8.74 -2.91 9.16
CA LYS A 258 -10.16 -3.14 9.44
C LYS A 258 -10.65 -4.53 9.07
N ALA A 259 -9.94 -5.23 8.20
CA ALA A 259 -10.32 -6.57 7.77
C ALA A 259 -10.40 -7.55 8.95
N ARG A 260 -11.15 -8.64 8.78
CA ARG A 260 -11.28 -9.65 9.82
C ARG A 260 -9.93 -10.27 10.11
N LYS A 261 -9.57 -10.34 11.40
CA LYS A 261 -8.25 -10.83 11.83
C LYS A 261 -7.95 -12.25 11.36
N SER A 262 -8.94 -13.15 11.36
CA SER A 262 -8.76 -14.52 10.87
C SER A 262 -8.37 -14.54 9.39
N TRP A 263 -9.19 -13.92 8.54
CA TRP A 263 -8.91 -13.82 7.10
C TRP A 263 -7.56 -13.15 6.83
N LEU A 264 -7.25 -12.04 7.51
CA LEU A 264 -6.01 -11.30 7.29
C LEU A 264 -4.77 -12.14 7.62
N LEU A 265 -4.82 -12.92 8.71
CA LEU A 265 -3.71 -13.78 9.10
C LEU A 265 -3.53 -14.94 8.13
N ASP A 266 -4.63 -15.52 7.64
CA ASP A 266 -4.62 -16.59 6.63
C ASP A 266 -4.10 -16.06 5.29
N PHE A 267 -4.60 -14.91 4.82
CA PHE A 267 -4.17 -14.26 3.58
C PHE A 267 -2.68 -13.89 3.59
N LEU A 268 -2.21 -13.32 4.70
CA LEU A 268 -0.80 -12.95 4.86
C LEU A 268 0.09 -14.13 5.26
N GLN A 269 -0.45 -15.35 5.40
CA GLN A 269 0.36 -16.51 5.71
C GLN A 269 1.39 -16.73 4.60
N VAL A 270 2.62 -17.02 5.03
CA VAL A 270 3.74 -17.39 4.17
C VAL A 270 4.00 -18.86 4.44
N SER A 271 3.66 -19.73 3.49
CA SER A 271 3.85 -21.17 3.65
C SER A 271 5.30 -21.55 3.36
N GLN A 272 5.76 -22.68 3.88
CA GLN A 272 7.12 -23.17 3.63
C GLN A 272 7.35 -23.52 2.15
N GLU A 273 6.28 -23.84 1.42
CA GLU A 273 6.28 -24.12 -0.02
C GLU A 273 6.53 -22.84 -0.83
N ASP A 274 5.94 -21.71 -0.42
CA ASP A 274 6.17 -20.40 -1.03
C ASP A 274 7.63 -19.93 -0.91
N LEU A 275 8.36 -20.45 0.09
CA LEU A 275 9.76 -20.09 0.36
C LEU A 275 10.76 -20.85 -0.52
N GLN A 276 10.32 -21.91 -1.23
CA GLN A 276 11.19 -22.76 -2.03
C GLN A 276 11.16 -22.41 -3.54
N GLN A 277 10.19 -21.64 -4.02
CA GLN A 277 10.09 -21.24 -5.43
C GLN A 277 10.72 -19.86 -5.69
N ARG A 278 11.61 -19.77 -6.69
CA ARG A 278 12.57 -18.67 -6.80
C ARG A 278 12.05 -17.35 -7.40
N ASP A 279 11.27 -17.32 -8.47
CA ASP A 279 11.21 -16.06 -9.25
C ASP A 279 9.84 -15.35 -9.31
N GLY A 280 8.70 -16.06 -9.25
CA GLY A 280 7.36 -15.44 -9.31
C GLY A 280 6.68 -15.26 -7.94
N GLN A 281 6.86 -16.22 -7.02
CA GLN A 281 6.25 -16.20 -5.69
C GLN A 281 6.99 -15.28 -4.71
N LEU A 282 8.28 -15.04 -4.91
CA LEU A 282 9.13 -14.25 -4.01
C LEU A 282 8.62 -12.81 -3.85
N ILE A 283 8.17 -12.17 -4.95
CA ILE A 283 7.59 -10.82 -4.90
C ILE A 283 6.32 -10.79 -4.03
N GLY A 284 5.47 -11.81 -4.15
CA GLY A 284 4.26 -11.95 -3.33
C GLY A 284 4.59 -12.14 -1.85
N VAL A 285 5.58 -12.98 -1.55
CA VAL A 285 6.06 -13.21 -0.17
C VAL A 285 6.64 -11.93 0.43
N LEU A 286 7.44 -11.17 -0.32
CA LEU A 286 7.99 -9.89 0.14
C LEU A 286 6.88 -8.88 0.45
N LYS A 287 5.85 -8.76 -0.40
CA LYS A 287 4.68 -7.92 -0.12
C LYS A 287 4.00 -8.31 1.18
N LYS A 288 3.80 -9.61 1.41
CA LYS A 288 3.19 -10.13 2.64
C LYS A 288 4.02 -9.79 3.87
N VAL A 289 5.35 -9.94 3.80
CA VAL A 289 6.28 -9.61 4.89
C VAL A 289 6.26 -8.10 5.20
N GLN A 290 6.34 -7.25 4.18
CA GLN A 290 6.25 -5.79 4.34
C GLN A 290 4.91 -5.37 4.95
N THR A 291 3.82 -5.98 4.49
CA THR A 291 2.47 -5.71 5.01
C THR A 291 2.35 -6.14 6.47
N LYS A 292 2.83 -7.34 6.82
CA LYS A 292 2.90 -7.79 8.22
C LYS A 292 3.72 -6.80 9.07
N ALA A 293 4.89 -6.38 8.62
CA ALA A 293 5.72 -5.42 9.34
C ALA A 293 5.01 -4.08 9.57
N LYS A 294 4.37 -3.49 8.54
CA LYS A 294 3.56 -2.27 8.69
C LYS A 294 2.41 -2.45 9.68
N LEU A 295 1.70 -3.57 9.59
CA LEU A 295 0.57 -3.88 10.48
C LEU A 295 1.01 -4.09 11.94
N VAL A 296 2.17 -4.71 12.17
CA VAL A 296 2.79 -4.80 13.50
C VAL A 296 3.15 -3.41 14.02
N ARG A 297 3.78 -2.58 13.18
CA ARG A 297 4.21 -1.22 13.55
C ARG A 297 3.06 -0.35 14.06
N ILE A 298 1.88 -0.48 13.44
CA ILE A 298 0.68 0.27 13.85
C ILE A 298 -0.16 -0.46 14.92
N GLY A 299 0.29 -1.61 15.42
CA GLY A 299 -0.37 -2.37 16.48
C GLY A 299 -1.59 -3.20 16.06
N SER A 300 -1.81 -3.42 14.75
CA SER A 300 -2.97 -4.18 14.24
C SER A 300 -2.82 -5.69 14.43
N ILE A 301 -1.60 -6.21 14.33
CA ILE A 301 -1.28 -7.64 14.50
C ILE A 301 -0.12 -7.80 15.51
N PRO A 302 -0.02 -8.93 16.23
CA PRO A 302 1.03 -9.10 17.22
C PRO A 302 2.40 -9.31 16.58
N LEU A 303 3.45 -8.81 17.24
CA LEU A 303 4.84 -8.92 16.80
C LEU A 303 5.32 -10.38 16.65
N THR A 304 4.65 -11.33 17.30
CA THR A 304 4.89 -12.77 17.16
C THR A 304 4.73 -13.25 15.71
N GLU A 305 3.82 -12.66 14.94
CA GLU A 305 3.63 -12.98 13.51
C GLU A 305 4.86 -12.68 12.68
N LEU A 306 5.57 -11.59 13.03
CA LEU A 306 6.82 -11.24 12.37
C LEU A 306 7.98 -12.09 12.89
N GLY A 307 7.95 -12.45 14.18
CA GLY A 307 8.93 -13.36 14.79
C GLY A 307 8.99 -14.73 14.11
N ARG A 308 7.85 -15.27 13.66
CA ARG A 308 7.78 -16.55 12.93
C ARG A 308 8.53 -16.53 11.59
N LEU A 309 8.66 -15.36 10.96
CA LEU A 309 9.31 -15.20 9.66
C LEU A 309 10.81 -14.88 9.76
N LYS A 310 11.32 -14.69 10.98
CA LYS A 310 12.69 -14.20 11.24
C LYS A 310 13.77 -15.03 10.55
N ALA A 311 13.71 -16.35 10.70
CA ALA A 311 14.72 -17.24 10.13
C ALA A 311 14.78 -17.13 8.61
N TRP A 312 13.61 -17.00 7.97
CA TRP A 312 13.51 -16.83 6.53
C TRP A 312 13.98 -15.44 6.08
N ILE A 313 13.49 -14.37 6.71
CA ILE A 313 13.85 -12.98 6.38
C ILE A 313 15.38 -12.78 6.40
N LEU A 314 16.06 -13.40 7.37
CA LEU A 314 17.51 -13.24 7.59
C LEU A 314 18.37 -14.28 6.85
N ASN A 315 17.75 -15.21 6.11
CA ASN A 315 18.41 -16.27 5.34
C ASN A 315 17.82 -16.39 3.91
N THR A 316 17.50 -15.25 3.29
CA THR A 316 17.00 -15.19 1.91
C THR A 316 17.83 -14.21 1.12
N GLU A 317 18.09 -14.49 -0.15
CA GLU A 317 18.86 -13.62 -1.04
C GLU A 317 18.36 -12.16 -1.03
N LEU A 318 19.30 -11.22 -1.14
CA LEU A 318 19.13 -9.78 -0.94
C LEU A 318 18.19 -9.10 -1.94
N ASN A 319 17.94 -9.70 -3.12
CA ASN A 319 17.33 -8.99 -4.24
C ASN A 319 15.93 -8.46 -3.88
N GLY A 320 15.87 -7.15 -3.62
CA GLY A 320 14.65 -6.45 -3.23
C GLY A 320 14.12 -6.74 -1.81
N MET A 321 14.88 -7.43 -0.95
CA MET A 321 14.53 -7.67 0.47
C MET A 321 14.84 -6.45 1.37
N TRP A 322 15.68 -5.52 0.90
CA TRP A 322 16.10 -4.35 1.69
C TRP A 322 14.92 -3.53 2.23
N ASP A 323 13.93 -3.22 1.39
CA ASP A 323 12.74 -2.47 1.83
C ASP A 323 11.92 -3.24 2.87
N ALA A 324 11.88 -4.58 2.77
CA ALA A 324 11.25 -5.41 3.80
C ALA A 324 12.04 -5.33 5.12
N LEU A 325 13.38 -5.41 5.10
CA LEU A 325 14.21 -5.27 6.30
C LEU A 325 14.00 -3.90 6.97
N VAL A 326 13.99 -2.81 6.20
CA VAL A 326 13.76 -1.45 6.73
C VAL A 326 12.40 -1.37 7.44
N GLU A 327 11.35 -1.91 6.85
CA GLU A 327 10.01 -1.91 7.46
C GLU A 327 9.94 -2.81 8.70
N VAL A 328 10.61 -3.97 8.69
CA VAL A 328 10.75 -4.85 9.88
C VAL A 328 11.45 -4.13 11.01
N VAL A 329 12.55 -3.42 10.73
CA VAL A 329 13.27 -2.62 11.73
C VAL A 329 12.40 -1.49 12.26
N ALA A 330 11.66 -0.79 11.39
CA ALA A 330 10.70 0.23 11.78
C ALA A 330 9.60 -0.32 12.70
N ALA A 331 9.09 -1.53 12.43
CA ALA A 331 8.15 -2.21 13.31
C ALA A 331 8.76 -2.53 14.70
N LEU A 332 10.04 -2.90 14.74
CA LEU A 332 10.76 -3.19 15.97
C LEU A 332 11.16 -1.95 16.78
N GLN A 333 11.19 -0.75 16.19
CA GLN A 333 11.54 0.48 16.91
C GLN A 333 10.63 0.74 18.12
N HIS A 334 9.35 0.36 18.03
CA HIS A 334 8.38 0.55 19.11
C HIS A 334 8.24 -0.66 20.04
N ALA A 335 8.98 -1.75 19.79
CA ALA A 335 8.94 -2.95 20.62
C ALA A 335 9.67 -2.77 21.97
N ASP A 336 9.33 -3.63 22.93
CA ASP A 336 9.98 -3.69 24.24
C ASP A 336 11.48 -4.00 24.12
N GLY A 337 12.26 -3.48 25.08
CA GLY A 337 13.71 -3.67 25.12
C GLY A 337 14.12 -5.15 25.15
N SER A 338 13.36 -6.03 25.80
CA SER A 338 13.62 -7.48 25.81
C SER A 338 13.48 -8.09 24.42
N VAL A 339 12.40 -7.75 23.70
CA VAL A 339 12.16 -8.26 22.34
C VAL A 339 13.22 -7.77 21.38
N LYS A 340 13.58 -6.48 21.46
CA LYS A 340 14.69 -5.89 20.72
C LYS A 340 15.99 -6.67 20.91
N ARG A 341 16.39 -6.93 22.16
CA ARG A 341 17.59 -7.73 22.46
C ARG A 341 17.50 -9.14 21.89
N GLN A 342 16.34 -9.80 21.97
CA GLN A 342 16.16 -11.13 21.39
C GLN A 342 16.33 -11.12 19.87
N TRP A 343 15.81 -10.12 19.17
CA TRP A 343 16.01 -9.97 17.73
C TRP A 343 17.47 -9.73 17.34
N LEU A 344 18.26 -9.04 18.18
CA LEU A 344 19.71 -8.94 17.98
C LEU A 344 20.40 -10.30 18.16
N ILE A 345 20.11 -11.02 19.25
CA ILE A 345 20.69 -12.34 19.53
C ILE A 345 20.40 -13.28 18.35
N ASP A 346 19.12 -13.41 17.99
CA ASP A 346 18.68 -14.31 16.92
C ASP A 346 19.31 -13.96 15.59
N ALA A 347 19.47 -12.66 15.25
CA ALA A 347 20.10 -12.27 13.99
C ALA A 347 21.59 -12.64 13.94
N VAL A 348 22.31 -12.54 15.06
CA VAL A 348 23.72 -13.01 15.13
C VAL A 348 23.77 -14.54 15.02
N GLU A 349 22.89 -15.25 15.72
CA GLU A 349 22.80 -16.71 15.65
C GLU A 349 22.47 -17.20 14.24
N ILE A 350 21.51 -16.57 13.57
CA ILE A 350 21.17 -16.87 12.18
C ILE A 350 22.36 -16.58 11.27
N SER A 351 23.10 -15.48 11.45
CA SER A 351 24.29 -15.18 10.63
C SER A 351 25.33 -16.30 10.65
N ARG A 352 25.45 -17.02 11.77
CA ARG A 352 26.41 -18.13 11.96
C ARG A 352 26.06 -19.33 11.07
N VAL A 353 24.79 -19.55 10.74
CA VAL A 353 24.29 -20.75 10.02
C VAL A 353 23.63 -20.42 8.67
N SER A 354 23.41 -19.13 8.38
CA SER A 354 22.77 -18.64 7.16
C SER A 354 23.61 -18.95 5.92
N SER A 355 22.94 -19.29 4.81
CA SER A 355 23.55 -19.34 3.47
C SER A 355 23.79 -17.94 2.90
N TYR A 356 23.10 -16.93 3.45
CA TYR A 356 23.19 -15.52 3.09
C TYR A 356 23.59 -14.67 4.31
N PRO A 357 24.84 -14.79 4.82
CA PRO A 357 25.26 -14.10 6.04
C PRO A 357 25.20 -12.57 5.91
N SER A 358 25.32 -12.01 4.69
CA SER A 358 25.21 -10.56 4.47
C SER A 358 23.87 -10.00 4.96
N MET A 359 22.78 -10.75 4.78
CA MET A 359 21.42 -10.35 5.13
C MET A 359 21.24 -10.13 6.63
N ALA A 360 21.64 -11.14 7.41
CA ALA A 360 21.58 -11.08 8.85
C ALA A 360 22.46 -9.93 9.38
N LEU A 361 23.64 -9.72 8.80
CA LEU A 361 24.58 -8.67 9.19
C LEU A 361 24.09 -7.26 8.82
N GLN A 362 23.48 -7.09 7.65
CA GLN A 362 22.84 -5.84 7.25
C GLN A 362 21.65 -5.49 8.15
N PHE A 363 20.81 -6.48 8.46
CA PHE A 363 19.71 -6.31 9.41
C PHE A 363 20.22 -5.92 10.79
N LEU A 364 21.28 -6.56 11.29
CA LEU A 364 21.94 -6.19 12.55
C LEU A 364 22.42 -4.74 12.53
N GLY A 365 23.02 -4.31 11.41
CA GLY A 365 23.45 -2.92 11.21
C GLY A 365 22.28 -1.95 11.27
N LEU A 366 21.19 -2.22 10.54
CA LEU A 366 19.97 -1.40 10.54
C LEU A 366 19.33 -1.32 11.94
N LEU A 367 19.18 -2.47 12.59
CA LEU A 367 18.56 -2.58 13.90
C LEU A 367 19.36 -1.81 14.96
N SER A 368 20.68 -2.01 14.96
CA SER A 368 21.60 -1.32 15.87
C SER A 368 21.65 0.19 15.62
N GLY A 369 21.64 0.61 14.35
CA GLY A 369 21.60 2.02 13.97
C GLY A 369 20.32 2.70 14.45
N SER A 370 19.18 2.03 14.27
CA SER A 370 17.85 2.57 14.58
C SER A 370 17.61 2.86 16.08
N TRP A 371 18.41 2.28 16.97
CA TRP A 371 18.28 2.43 18.43
C TRP A 371 19.29 3.39 19.05
N SER A 372 20.21 3.93 18.25
CA SER A 372 21.13 4.97 18.70
C SER A 372 20.56 6.35 18.38
N LYS A 373 20.46 7.23 19.39
CA LYS A 373 20.12 8.65 19.20
C LYS A 373 21.15 9.39 18.30
N TYR A 374 22.33 8.78 18.11
CA TYR A 374 23.39 9.21 17.22
C TYR A 374 23.65 8.09 16.17
N MET A 375 22.97 8.13 15.02
CA MET A 375 23.13 7.16 13.93
C MET A 375 24.27 7.59 12.97
N PRO A 376 25.05 6.72 12.30
CA PRO A 376 25.32 5.29 12.46
C PRO A 376 26.82 5.07 12.74
N LEU A 377 27.25 5.03 14.00
CA LEU A 377 28.56 4.48 14.30
C LEU A 377 28.40 3.64 15.55
N LEU A 378 28.66 2.34 15.42
CA LEU A 378 28.92 1.35 16.49
C LEU A 378 30.15 1.76 17.35
N ILE A 379 30.33 3.05 17.59
CA ILE A 379 31.53 3.68 18.14
C ILE A 379 31.20 4.48 19.41
N LEU A 380 29.96 4.95 19.60
CA LEU A 380 29.60 5.62 20.85
C LEU A 380 28.94 4.67 21.86
N GLY A 381 29.77 4.16 22.78
CA GLY A 381 29.38 3.58 24.06
C GLY A 381 29.13 2.08 24.04
N LYS A 382 30.18 1.28 24.32
CA LYS A 382 30.12 -0.19 24.54
C LYS A 382 28.98 -0.65 25.46
N HIS A 383 28.54 0.20 26.38
CA HIS A 383 27.63 -0.18 27.47
C HIS A 383 26.14 0.10 27.22
N ILE A 384 25.76 1.02 26.32
CA ILE A 384 24.36 1.48 26.24
C ILE A 384 23.50 0.55 25.38
N LEU A 385 24.02 0.07 24.25
CA LEU A 385 23.28 -0.80 23.33
C LEU A 385 23.53 -2.30 23.58
N TRP A 386 24.76 -2.65 23.93
CA TRP A 386 25.23 -4.05 24.08
C TRP A 386 25.39 -4.47 25.54
N GLY A 387 25.25 -3.54 26.49
CA GLY A 387 25.28 -3.83 27.92
C GLY A 387 24.14 -4.78 28.29
N GLY A 388 24.49 -6.00 28.70
CA GLY A 388 23.55 -7.07 29.05
C GLY A 388 23.24 -8.08 27.93
N VAL A 389 23.74 -7.87 26.70
CA VAL A 389 23.60 -8.84 25.58
C VAL A 389 24.94 -9.31 25.06
N ALA A 390 26.01 -8.54 25.29
CA ALA A 390 27.35 -8.83 24.79
C ALA A 390 27.85 -10.25 25.15
N GLU A 391 27.58 -10.74 26.36
CA GLU A 391 27.97 -12.08 26.79
C GLU A 391 27.34 -13.20 25.95
N PHE A 392 26.12 -12.98 25.44
CA PHE A 392 25.40 -13.94 24.58
C PHE A 392 25.77 -13.79 23.10
N VAL A 393 25.99 -12.54 22.65
CA VAL A 393 26.23 -12.24 21.23
C VAL A 393 27.67 -12.49 20.83
N VAL A 394 28.64 -12.10 21.65
CA VAL A 394 30.06 -12.09 21.27
C VAL A 394 30.59 -13.48 20.89
N PRO A 395 30.23 -14.59 21.59
CA PRO A 395 30.61 -15.94 21.17
C PRO A 395 30.08 -16.29 19.78
N SER A 396 28.82 -15.98 19.49
CA SER A 396 28.16 -16.26 18.21
C SER A 396 28.72 -15.39 17.09
N LEU A 397 28.99 -14.11 17.37
CA LEU A 397 29.62 -13.16 16.45
C LEU A 397 31.04 -13.62 16.06
N PHE A 398 31.83 -14.05 17.05
CA PHE A 398 33.16 -14.60 16.81
C PHE A 398 33.07 -15.84 15.93
N ALA A 399 32.18 -16.78 16.25
CA ALA A 399 32.01 -18.00 15.47
C ALA A 399 31.54 -17.74 14.03
N SER A 400 30.68 -16.74 13.82
CA SER A 400 30.29 -16.25 12.49
C SER A 400 31.48 -15.64 11.74
N THR A 401 32.34 -14.87 12.45
CA THR A 401 33.60 -14.34 11.90
C THR A 401 34.55 -15.45 11.45
N GLU A 402 34.67 -16.54 12.22
CA GLU A 402 35.50 -17.68 11.83
C GLU A 402 34.98 -18.37 10.57
N ARG A 403 33.66 -18.55 10.45
CA ARG A 403 33.03 -19.14 9.27
C ARG A 403 33.29 -18.29 8.03
N ILE A 404 33.08 -16.97 8.12
CA ILE A 404 33.31 -16.03 7.01
C ILE A 404 34.80 -15.98 6.64
N TYR A 405 35.71 -16.02 7.62
CA TYR A 405 37.16 -16.08 7.37
C TYR A 405 37.55 -17.34 6.60
N ASN A 406 37.10 -18.52 7.04
CA ASN A 406 37.39 -19.78 6.37
C ASN A 406 36.85 -19.78 4.93
N TRP A 407 35.61 -19.32 4.74
CA TRP A 407 35.00 -19.19 3.43
C TRP A 407 35.74 -18.22 2.51
N ALA A 408 36.15 -17.03 3.00
CA ALA A 408 36.92 -16.08 2.23
C ALA A 408 38.29 -16.64 1.80
N ILE A 409 38.95 -17.43 2.66
CA ILE A 409 40.19 -18.13 2.31
C ILE A 409 39.94 -19.19 1.23
N HIS A 410 38.88 -19.97 1.34
CA HIS A 410 38.55 -20.98 0.31
C HIS A 410 38.28 -20.33 -1.05
N ILE A 411 37.56 -19.19 -1.07
CA ILE A 411 37.39 -18.40 -2.31
C ILE A 411 38.74 -17.96 -2.85
N ALA A 412 39.61 -17.40 -2.02
CA ALA A 412 40.92 -16.89 -2.44
C ALA A 412 41.86 -18.00 -2.95
N ARG A 413 41.71 -19.25 -2.45
CA ARG A 413 42.53 -20.40 -2.82
C ARG A 413 41.93 -21.27 -3.94
N CYS A 414 40.71 -20.96 -4.41
CA CYS A 414 39.97 -21.79 -5.36
C CYS A 414 39.83 -23.26 -4.89
N GLU A 415 39.62 -23.48 -3.59
CA GLU A 415 39.44 -24.81 -3.00
C GLU A 415 37.95 -25.15 -2.84
N ASP A 416 37.59 -26.42 -3.03
CA ASP A 416 36.23 -26.89 -2.77
C ASP A 416 35.89 -26.78 -1.27
N VAL A 417 34.67 -26.35 -0.96
CA VAL A 417 34.19 -26.20 0.42
C VAL A 417 34.16 -27.57 1.12
N PRO A 418 34.74 -27.72 2.32
CA PRO A 418 34.70 -28.97 3.06
C PRO A 418 33.25 -29.44 3.30
N PRO A 419 32.94 -30.74 3.11
CA PRO A 419 31.57 -31.26 3.16
C PRO A 419 30.86 -31.06 4.52
N ASP A 420 31.63 -30.84 5.60
CA ASP A 420 31.10 -30.71 6.96
C ASP A 420 30.73 -29.26 7.36
N THR A 421 30.91 -28.29 6.46
CA THR A 421 30.54 -26.89 6.73
C THR A 421 29.30 -26.49 5.96
N GLN A 422 28.32 -25.88 6.63
CA GLN A 422 27.14 -25.32 5.95
C GLN A 422 27.59 -24.30 4.90
N PRO A 423 27.31 -24.52 3.61
CA PRO A 423 27.85 -23.70 2.55
C PRO A 423 27.21 -22.30 2.57
N ILE A 424 28.05 -21.29 2.36
CA ILE A 424 27.61 -19.94 2.01
C ILE A 424 27.35 -19.94 0.50
N ASP A 425 26.24 -19.36 0.07
CA ASP A 425 25.85 -19.34 -1.34
C ASP A 425 26.90 -18.59 -2.19
N LYS A 426 27.15 -19.05 -3.42
CA LYS A 426 28.16 -18.47 -4.31
C LYS A 426 27.88 -17.01 -4.68
N ILE A 427 26.62 -16.58 -4.63
CA ILE A 427 26.22 -15.19 -4.93
C ILE A 427 26.87 -14.21 -3.93
N GLU A 428 27.14 -14.66 -2.69
CA GLU A 428 27.79 -13.87 -1.64
C GLU A 428 29.29 -13.67 -1.89
N ASN A 429 29.92 -14.42 -2.81
CA ASN A 429 31.38 -14.40 -3.00
C ASN A 429 31.93 -12.98 -3.26
N SER A 430 31.15 -12.14 -3.93
CA SER A 430 31.50 -10.73 -4.18
C SER A 430 31.65 -9.91 -2.88
N MET A 431 30.94 -10.27 -1.82
CA MET A 431 30.91 -9.59 -0.53
C MET A 431 31.90 -10.18 0.49
N ALA A 432 32.60 -11.26 0.16
CA ALA A 432 33.41 -12.01 1.12
C ALA A 432 34.45 -11.16 1.88
N VAL A 433 35.25 -10.39 1.14
CA VAL A 433 36.28 -9.51 1.73
C VAL A 433 35.66 -8.41 2.59
N PHE A 434 34.56 -7.82 2.12
CA PHE A 434 33.86 -6.75 2.83
C PHE A 434 33.26 -7.25 4.15
N LEU A 435 32.51 -8.37 4.11
CA LEU A 435 31.90 -8.98 5.29
C LEU A 435 32.98 -9.40 6.30
N LEU A 436 34.07 -10.00 5.84
CA LEU A 436 35.18 -10.38 6.71
C LEU A 436 35.77 -9.16 7.43
N ARG A 437 36.00 -8.05 6.73
CA ARG A 437 36.50 -6.81 7.33
C ARG A 437 35.54 -6.25 8.38
N VAL A 438 34.24 -6.18 8.06
CA VAL A 438 33.21 -5.71 9.00
C VAL A 438 33.16 -6.58 10.25
N MET A 439 33.15 -7.90 10.07
CA MET A 439 33.07 -8.87 11.17
C MET A 439 34.32 -8.87 12.04
N HIS A 440 35.50 -8.74 11.41
CA HIS A 440 36.76 -8.59 12.12
C HIS A 440 36.78 -7.31 12.97
N CYS A 441 36.48 -6.16 12.38
CA CYS A 441 36.43 -4.88 13.10
C CYS A 441 35.43 -4.94 14.27
N THR A 442 34.26 -5.52 14.05
CA THR A 442 33.23 -5.69 15.10
C THR A 442 33.71 -6.62 16.21
N SER A 443 34.34 -7.74 15.88
CA SER A 443 34.90 -8.66 16.87
C SER A 443 36.06 -8.04 17.67
N VAL A 444 36.92 -7.23 17.03
CA VAL A 444 37.97 -6.48 17.73
C VAL A 444 37.39 -5.44 18.68
N PHE A 445 36.30 -4.78 18.30
CA PHE A 445 35.59 -3.86 19.19
C PHE A 445 35.11 -4.55 20.47
N PHE A 446 34.65 -5.80 20.37
CA PHE A 446 34.18 -6.62 21.49
C PHE A 446 35.24 -7.53 22.12
N LYS A 447 36.53 -7.33 21.83
CA LYS A 447 37.62 -8.21 22.30
C LYS A 447 37.62 -8.46 23.81
N ASP A 448 37.20 -7.48 24.61
CA ASP A 448 37.22 -7.56 26.07
C ASP A 448 36.23 -8.60 26.63
N TYR A 449 35.23 -9.00 25.84
CA TYR A 449 34.27 -10.05 26.16
C TYR A 449 34.71 -11.45 25.70
N LEU A 450 35.88 -11.56 25.03
CA LEU A 450 36.42 -12.83 24.56
C LEU A 450 37.53 -13.33 25.49
N PRO A 451 37.65 -14.66 25.70
CA PRO A 451 38.82 -15.26 26.32
C PRO A 451 40.12 -14.90 25.57
N LEU A 452 41.24 -14.84 26.31
CA LEU A 452 42.54 -14.45 25.77
C LEU A 452 42.95 -15.23 24.51
N GLU A 453 42.69 -16.54 24.48
CA GLU A 453 42.96 -17.39 23.31
C GLU A 453 42.27 -16.89 22.03
N LYS A 454 41.00 -16.49 22.14
CA LYS A 454 40.22 -15.96 21.01
C LYS A 454 40.67 -14.56 20.63
N GLN A 455 41.11 -13.74 21.58
CA GLN A 455 41.71 -12.43 21.30
C GLN A 455 43.00 -12.57 20.49
N LEU A 456 43.86 -13.53 20.83
CA LEU A 456 45.08 -13.83 20.07
C LEU A 456 44.73 -14.29 18.65
N LYS A 457 43.77 -15.19 18.48
CA LYS A 457 43.29 -15.63 17.14
C LYS A 457 42.78 -14.46 16.29
N LEU A 458 42.06 -13.50 16.88
CA LEU A 458 41.61 -12.28 16.18
C LEU A 458 42.77 -11.40 15.71
N ALA A 459 43.83 -11.28 16.52
CA ALA A 459 45.03 -10.53 16.16
C ALA A 459 45.80 -11.19 15.00
N PHE A 460 45.93 -12.53 15.01
CA PHE A 460 46.61 -13.27 13.94
C PHE A 460 45.85 -13.27 12.61
N LYS A 461 44.51 -13.29 12.61
CA LYS A 461 43.73 -13.27 11.36
C LYS A 461 43.90 -11.97 10.55
N ILE A 462 44.43 -10.89 11.14
CA ILE A 462 44.76 -9.61 10.45
C ILE A 462 45.89 -9.79 9.42
N SER A 463 46.89 -10.63 9.71
CA SER A 463 48.07 -10.75 8.85
C SER A 463 47.81 -11.50 7.53
N HIS A 464 46.61 -12.03 7.34
CA HIS A 464 46.18 -12.71 6.10
C HIS A 464 45.18 -11.87 5.27
N LEU A 465 44.81 -10.69 5.74
CA LEU A 465 43.85 -9.77 5.12
C LEU A 465 44.51 -8.61 4.35
N PHE A 466 45.83 -8.46 4.51
CA PHE A 466 46.74 -7.63 3.73
C PHE A 466 47.77 -8.56 3.07
#